data_AF-A0A0C3BRI7-F1
#
_entry.id   AF-A0A0C3BRI7-F1
#
_cell.length_a   1.000
_cell.length_b   1.000
_cell.length_c   1.000
_cell.angle_alpha   90.00
_cell.angle_beta   90.00
_cell.angle_gamma   90.00
#
_symmetry.space_group_name_H-M   'P 1'
#
loop_
_entity.id
_entity.type
_entity.pdbx_description
1 polymer ?
#
loop_
_entity_poly.entity_id
_entity_poly.type
_entity_poly.pdbx_seq_one_letter_code
_entity_poly.pdbx_strand_id
1 'polypeptide(L)'
;MIKKDEPLKAWVQEGCPDEYLDKFIRLEGRGQYTTNICPRCKQEGASTNIRCRDCFGGELVCAECCVRNHLHNPLHVIEASCWGFKWTDGYYELTTLADIGLRVQLGHAPGHSCSNPKPVPQNFTIVHTNGIHHVNIDYCECDHYGRAGSHRQQLLQRQLFPATHTEPKSCATFAVLEQFHMQNLQGKIAGYDFYSALEKLTDNSGLKKFKDCYKVFMHMVREWQFLKMVKRAGRSHSCTGIKGTGPGELAIICPACPHPNINLPEGWENVSLDERFIYFLFLAIDACFRLKRHLVSSEKKDPGLGTGLGSFIEDKKYRKYLLTVTDQREILSCTGLSALDHANTKFSTGYATTGAGVCCCARHKLIERGRVGDLQKGERYANMDYVFASVLRHHHVKLHKVVSYDIACQWSKNLLERLKSLPSHIRPDDIGSYNTVIPKLHVFSHNPPCPTDFSLNYLPGAGRTDGEGIERVHAMTGPVCASTKQMGPGYRHNALDAQWLFWNWQKVVGMGECNSRGHGNANC
;
A
#
# COMPACT_ATOMS: atom_id res chain seq x y z
N MET A 1 29.73 27.64 27.07
CA MET A 1 29.51 26.17 26.92
C MET A 1 28.04 25.94 26.68
N ILE A 2 27.64 25.80 25.41
CA ILE A 2 26.27 25.44 25.08
C ILE A 2 26.10 23.97 25.44
N LYS A 3 25.06 23.63 26.20
CA LYS A 3 24.81 22.26 26.64
C LYS A 3 24.52 21.38 25.42
N LYS A 4 25.06 20.15 25.40
CA LYS A 4 24.80 19.13 24.36
C LYS A 4 23.30 18.87 24.10
N ASP A 5 22.44 19.27 25.03
CA ASP A 5 20.99 19.10 24.97
C ASP A 5 20.27 20.16 24.10
N GLU A 6 20.99 21.17 23.58
CA GLU A 6 20.41 22.24 22.75
C GLU A 6 21.14 22.42 21.39
N PRO A 7 21.21 21.37 20.54
CA PRO A 7 22.06 21.35 19.35
C PRO A 7 21.73 22.44 18.32
N LEU A 8 20.47 22.83 18.18
CA LEU A 8 20.08 23.90 17.26
C LEU A 8 20.54 25.29 17.74
N LYS A 9 20.59 25.52 19.06
CA LYS A 9 21.12 26.79 19.59
C LYS A 9 22.63 26.86 19.41
N ALA A 10 23.33 25.74 19.64
CA ALA A 10 24.76 25.61 19.35
C ALA A 10 25.04 25.91 17.88
N TRP A 11 24.27 25.29 16.97
CA TRP A 11 24.41 25.50 15.54
C TRP A 11 24.35 27.00 15.17
N VAL A 12 23.32 27.73 15.64
CA VAL A 12 23.17 29.17 15.34
C VAL A 12 24.28 30.02 15.97
N GLN A 13 24.67 29.74 17.22
CA GLN A 13 25.56 30.61 18.00
C GLN A 13 27.05 30.41 17.69
N GLU A 14 27.44 29.22 17.20
CA GLU A 14 28.84 28.85 16.96
C GLU A 14 29.30 29.09 15.51
N GLY A 15 28.50 29.79 14.69
CA GLY A 15 28.84 30.08 13.29
C GLY A 15 28.79 28.86 12.37
N CYS A 16 28.21 27.75 12.81
CA CYS A 16 28.07 26.54 12.01
C CYS A 16 27.32 26.74 10.66
N PRO A 17 26.31 27.62 10.52
CA PRO A 17 25.63 27.83 9.25
C PRO A 17 26.57 28.23 8.11
N ASP A 18 27.47 29.19 8.35
CA ASP A 18 28.42 29.67 7.35
C ASP A 18 29.44 28.57 7.00
N GLU A 19 29.96 27.86 8.02
CA GLU A 19 30.86 26.73 7.79
C GLU A 19 30.19 25.64 6.94
N TYR A 20 28.93 25.29 7.22
CA TYR A 20 28.21 24.23 6.52
C TYR A 20 27.92 24.64 5.08
N LEU A 21 27.54 25.91 4.86
CA LEU A 21 27.34 26.47 3.52
C LEU A 21 28.65 26.44 2.72
N ASP A 22 29.77 26.84 3.31
CA ASP A 22 31.08 26.77 2.66
C ASP A 22 31.43 25.33 2.25
N LYS A 23 31.09 24.33 3.08
CA LYS A 23 31.27 22.91 2.70
C LYS A 23 30.34 22.50 1.57
N PHE A 24 29.09 22.95 1.55
CA PHE A 24 28.15 22.63 0.46
C PHE A 24 28.65 23.19 -0.87
N ILE A 25 29.03 24.47 -0.92
CA ILE A 25 29.57 25.10 -2.13
C ILE A 25 30.89 24.45 -2.57
N ARG A 26 31.75 24.08 -1.62
CA ARG A 26 32.99 23.34 -1.92
C ARG A 26 32.72 21.99 -2.59
N LEU A 27 31.66 21.28 -2.18
CA LEU A 27 31.23 20.01 -2.79
C LEU A 27 30.57 20.22 -4.16
N GLU A 28 29.92 21.36 -4.41
CA GLU A 28 29.42 21.71 -5.74
C GLU A 28 30.56 21.92 -6.75
N GLY A 29 31.71 22.46 -6.30
CA GLY A 29 32.94 22.62 -7.09
C GLY A 29 33.86 21.38 -7.14
N ARG A 30 35.17 21.58 -7.37
CA ARG A 30 36.17 20.48 -7.42
C ARG A 30 36.52 19.89 -6.05
N GLY A 31 35.99 20.42 -4.95
CA GLY A 31 36.29 19.95 -3.60
C GLY A 31 37.77 20.07 -3.24
N GLN A 32 38.46 18.93 -3.17
CA GLN A 32 39.91 18.84 -2.94
C GLN A 32 40.68 18.33 -4.17
N TYR A 33 39.97 18.03 -5.27
CA TYR A 33 40.52 17.39 -6.47
C TYR A 33 40.92 18.43 -7.53
N THR A 34 42.03 19.12 -7.27
CA THR A 34 42.54 20.22 -8.11
C THR A 34 43.43 19.76 -9.27
N THR A 35 43.88 18.50 -9.27
CA THR A 35 44.74 17.95 -10.33
C THR A 35 43.92 17.57 -11.56
N ASN A 36 44.52 17.69 -12.74
CA ASN A 36 43.93 17.25 -14.01
C ASN A 36 44.40 15.83 -14.41
N ILE A 37 44.75 15.00 -13.43
CA ILE A 37 45.27 13.64 -13.64
C ILE A 37 44.31 12.67 -12.98
N CYS A 38 43.89 11.64 -13.73
CA CYS A 38 42.93 10.68 -13.20
C CYS A 38 43.58 9.89 -12.07
N PRO A 39 43.06 9.93 -10.83
CA PRO A 39 43.68 9.24 -9.70
C PRO A 39 43.67 7.72 -9.87
N ARG A 40 42.82 7.19 -10.77
CA ARG A 40 42.63 5.75 -11.01
C ARG A 40 43.61 5.19 -12.04
N CYS A 41 43.72 5.77 -13.24
CA CYS A 41 44.64 5.27 -14.28
C CYS A 41 45.98 5.98 -14.31
N LYS A 42 46.09 7.20 -13.76
CA LYS A 42 47.29 8.05 -13.78
C LYS A 42 47.87 8.29 -15.18
N GLN A 43 47.07 8.12 -16.23
CA GLN A 43 47.49 8.37 -17.60
C GLN A 43 47.58 9.87 -17.86
N GLU A 44 48.72 10.31 -18.38
CA GLU A 44 48.90 11.68 -18.84
C GLU A 44 48.02 11.94 -20.09
N GLY A 45 47.29 13.06 -20.11
CA GLY A 45 46.41 13.44 -21.21
C GLY A 45 44.97 12.91 -21.15
N ALA A 46 44.63 12.02 -20.21
CA ALA A 46 43.25 11.60 -19.99
C ALA A 46 42.40 12.73 -19.37
N SER A 47 41.23 13.04 -19.93
CA SER A 47 40.34 14.08 -19.38
C SER A 47 39.83 13.69 -18.00
N THR A 48 40.14 14.48 -16.97
CA THR A 48 39.55 14.35 -15.62
C THR A 48 38.51 15.40 -15.35
N ASN A 49 37.32 15.16 -15.85
CA ASN A 49 36.21 16.09 -15.77
C ASN A 49 34.91 15.42 -15.32
N ILE A 50 34.93 14.12 -15.01
CA ILE A 50 33.74 13.36 -14.62
C ILE A 50 33.79 13.04 -13.14
N ARG A 51 32.69 13.29 -12.43
CA ARG A 51 32.47 12.84 -11.06
C ARG A 51 31.15 12.11 -10.93
N CYS A 52 31.04 11.31 -9.88
CA CYS A 52 29.80 10.67 -9.47
C CYS A 52 29.32 11.29 -8.16
N ARG A 53 28.04 11.68 -8.08
CA ARG A 53 27.45 12.27 -6.88
C ARG A 53 27.13 11.26 -5.79
N ASP A 54 26.89 10.01 -6.18
CA ASP A 54 26.47 8.95 -5.26
C ASP A 54 27.67 8.19 -4.67
N CYS A 55 28.83 8.26 -5.33
CA CYS A 55 30.07 7.67 -4.82
C CYS A 55 30.66 8.53 -3.69
N PHE A 56 30.99 7.90 -2.57
CA PHE A 56 31.60 8.58 -1.42
C PHE A 56 32.91 9.32 -1.74
N GLY A 57 33.69 8.83 -2.70
CA GLY A 57 35.02 9.38 -3.00
C GLY A 57 35.02 10.80 -3.56
N GLY A 58 34.00 11.22 -4.32
CA GLY A 58 33.93 12.56 -4.94
C GLY A 58 35.06 12.89 -5.94
N GLU A 59 35.88 11.90 -6.32
CA GLU A 59 37.04 12.07 -7.19
C GLU A 59 36.65 12.43 -8.63
N LEU A 60 37.46 13.29 -9.27
CA LEU A 60 37.36 13.54 -10.71
C LEU A 60 38.17 12.49 -11.49
N VAL A 61 37.49 11.73 -12.34
CA VAL A 61 38.07 10.62 -13.11
C VAL A 61 37.83 10.80 -14.61
N CYS A 62 38.53 10.01 -15.43
CA CYS A 62 38.21 9.91 -16.84
C CYS A 62 37.00 9.01 -17.10
N ALA A 63 36.42 9.11 -18.30
CA ALA A 63 35.23 8.37 -18.70
C ALA A 63 35.40 6.85 -18.53
N GLU A 64 36.51 6.30 -18.99
CA GLU A 64 36.81 4.86 -18.88
C GLU A 64 36.89 4.38 -17.43
N CYS A 65 37.56 5.14 -16.56
CA CYS A 65 37.64 4.82 -15.14
C CYS A 65 36.27 4.96 -14.46
N CYS A 66 35.46 5.93 -14.87
CA CYS A 66 34.10 6.09 -14.38
C CYS A 66 33.24 4.89 -14.79
N VAL A 67 33.23 4.50 -16.07
CA VAL A 67 32.50 3.33 -16.57
C VAL A 67 32.90 2.06 -15.80
N ARG A 68 34.20 1.81 -15.67
CA ARG A 68 34.72 0.63 -14.95
C ARG A 68 34.29 0.59 -13.48
N ASN A 69 34.32 1.73 -12.80
CA ASN A 69 33.90 1.81 -11.40
C ASN A 69 32.38 1.60 -11.21
N HIS A 70 31.58 1.88 -12.25
CA HIS A 70 30.11 1.83 -12.19
C HIS A 70 29.50 0.61 -12.88
N LEU A 71 30.30 -0.38 -13.30
CA LEU A 71 29.79 -1.64 -13.86
C LEU A 71 28.75 -2.34 -12.94
N HIS A 72 28.92 -2.19 -11.63
CA HIS A 72 28.02 -2.76 -10.62
C HIS A 72 26.97 -1.75 -10.10
N ASN A 73 27.10 -0.47 -10.44
CA ASN A 73 26.25 0.61 -9.97
C ASN A 73 25.81 1.51 -11.13
N PRO A 74 25.04 0.97 -12.11
CA PRO A 74 24.74 1.64 -13.38
C PRO A 74 23.70 2.77 -13.26
N LEU A 75 23.22 3.05 -12.05
CA LEU A 75 22.17 4.03 -11.75
C LEU A 75 22.67 5.15 -10.82
N HIS A 76 23.99 5.33 -10.74
CA HIS A 76 24.56 6.48 -10.04
C HIS A 76 24.44 7.74 -10.90
N VAL A 77 24.22 8.89 -10.24
CA VAL A 77 24.13 10.19 -10.90
C VAL A 77 25.54 10.71 -11.22
N ILE A 78 25.78 11.00 -12.50
CA ILE A 78 27.08 11.44 -13.02
C ILE A 78 27.00 12.90 -13.47
N GLU A 79 28.09 13.61 -13.24
CA GLU A 79 28.30 14.98 -13.68
C GLU A 79 29.62 15.08 -14.45
N ALA A 80 29.62 15.86 -15.52
CA ALA A 80 30.79 16.16 -16.33
C ALA A 80 30.88 17.67 -16.55
N SER A 81 32.08 18.26 -16.50
CA SER A 81 32.23 19.66 -16.92
C SER A 81 32.34 19.76 -18.46
N CYS A 82 31.56 20.66 -19.05
CA CYS A 82 31.55 21.03 -20.48
C CYS A 82 32.75 21.92 -20.84
N TRP A 83 33.34 21.95 -22.04
CA TRP A 83 33.11 21.28 -23.34
C TRP A 83 34.51 21.15 -24.00
N GLY A 84 34.91 19.96 -24.48
CA GLY A 84 36.18 19.77 -25.21
C GLY A 84 37.46 19.74 -24.34
N PHE A 85 37.71 18.63 -23.63
CA PHE A 85 39.00 18.27 -23.01
C PHE A 85 39.72 19.34 -22.14
N LYS A 86 39.07 20.45 -21.81
CA LYS A 86 39.52 21.51 -20.91
C LYS A 86 38.35 22.02 -20.08
N TRP A 87 38.61 22.29 -18.81
CA TRP A 87 37.71 23.05 -17.92
C TRP A 87 37.65 24.49 -18.45
N THR A 88 36.67 24.83 -19.29
CA THR A 88 36.54 26.20 -19.83
C THR A 88 35.37 26.97 -19.25
N ASP A 89 34.28 26.31 -18.83
CA ASP A 89 33.03 27.04 -18.57
C ASP A 89 32.57 27.08 -17.10
N GLY A 90 33.35 26.53 -16.15
CA GLY A 90 33.18 26.81 -14.73
C GLY A 90 32.05 26.07 -13.98
N TYR A 91 31.26 25.21 -14.63
CA TYR A 91 30.20 24.41 -14.01
C TYR A 91 30.20 22.95 -14.46
N TYR A 92 29.46 22.11 -13.73
CA TYR A 92 29.19 20.73 -14.09
C TYR A 92 27.81 20.60 -14.73
N GLU A 93 27.72 19.81 -15.78
CA GLU A 93 26.46 19.34 -16.36
C GLU A 93 26.21 17.88 -15.98
N LEU A 94 24.93 17.56 -15.78
CA LEU A 94 24.48 16.18 -15.64
C LEU A 94 24.67 15.43 -16.96
N THR A 95 25.40 14.32 -16.90
CA THR A 95 25.58 13.33 -17.98
C THR A 95 25.10 11.96 -17.48
N THR A 96 24.82 11.02 -18.37
CA THR A 96 24.51 9.65 -17.94
C THR A 96 25.72 8.72 -18.08
N LEU A 97 25.72 7.62 -17.34
CA LEU A 97 26.68 6.53 -17.56
C LEU A 97 26.57 5.97 -18.98
N ALA A 98 25.37 5.97 -19.57
CA ALA A 98 25.13 5.55 -20.94
C ALA A 98 25.84 6.46 -21.96
N ASP A 99 25.80 7.78 -21.76
CA ASP A 99 26.43 8.76 -22.66
C ASP A 99 27.96 8.65 -22.66
N ILE A 100 28.55 8.29 -21.52
CA ILE A 100 30.00 8.07 -21.40
C ILE A 100 30.43 6.63 -21.72
N GLY A 101 29.53 5.80 -22.23
CA GLY A 101 29.83 4.49 -22.83
C GLY A 101 29.50 3.26 -21.98
N LEU A 102 28.89 3.39 -20.79
CA LEU A 102 28.46 2.22 -20.01
C LEU A 102 27.31 1.50 -20.73
N ARG A 103 27.46 0.19 -20.89
CA ARG A 103 26.39 -0.72 -21.31
C ARG A 103 26.20 -1.81 -20.26
N VAL A 104 24.95 -2.09 -19.92
CA VAL A 104 24.57 -3.11 -18.93
C VAL A 104 24.20 -4.40 -19.65
N GLN A 105 25.12 -5.37 -19.60
CA GLN A 105 24.85 -6.72 -20.09
C GLN A 105 23.97 -7.50 -19.11
N LEU A 106 22.79 -7.90 -19.56
CA LEU A 106 21.91 -8.80 -18.83
C LEU A 106 22.22 -10.28 -19.15
N GLY A 107 21.77 -11.20 -18.30
CA GLY A 107 22.01 -12.65 -18.45
C GLY A 107 23.43 -13.12 -18.11
N HIS A 108 24.38 -12.21 -17.88
CA HIS A 108 25.76 -12.52 -17.47
C HIS A 108 26.15 -11.70 -16.23
N ALA A 109 27.20 -12.11 -15.51
CA ALA A 109 27.75 -11.32 -14.40
C ALA A 109 28.27 -9.95 -14.89
N PRO A 110 28.24 -8.88 -14.07
CA PRO A 110 28.71 -7.57 -14.51
C PRO A 110 30.18 -7.64 -14.94
N GLY A 111 30.51 -6.98 -16.06
CA GLY A 111 31.85 -7.01 -16.67
C GLY A 111 32.11 -8.17 -17.63
N HIS A 112 31.25 -9.19 -17.69
CA HIS A 112 31.33 -10.24 -18.71
C HIS A 112 30.54 -9.86 -19.97
N SER A 113 31.09 -10.18 -21.14
CA SER A 113 30.41 -10.01 -22.43
C SER A 113 29.54 -11.23 -22.77
N CYS A 114 28.43 -10.97 -23.46
CA CYS A 114 27.66 -12.01 -24.14
C CYS A 114 28.27 -12.27 -25.52
N SER A 115 28.28 -13.52 -25.98
CA SER A 115 28.69 -13.87 -27.36
C SER A 115 27.64 -13.49 -28.40
N ASN A 116 26.39 -13.29 -27.99
CA ASN A 116 25.29 -12.82 -28.85
C ASN A 116 24.42 -11.80 -28.09
N PRO A 117 24.92 -10.58 -27.85
CA PRO A 117 24.17 -9.54 -27.16
C PRO A 117 23.09 -8.96 -28.10
N LYS A 118 21.88 -8.78 -27.57
CA LYS A 118 20.83 -8.02 -28.26
C LYS A 118 20.65 -6.65 -27.63
N PRO A 119 21.10 -5.57 -28.28
CA PRO A 119 20.92 -4.22 -27.76
C PRO A 119 19.44 -3.82 -27.74
N VAL A 120 19.04 -3.20 -26.64
CA VAL A 120 17.70 -2.58 -26.51
C VAL A 120 17.68 -1.25 -27.26
N PRO A 121 16.52 -0.80 -27.81
CA PRO A 121 16.43 0.51 -28.46
C PRO A 121 16.96 1.64 -27.57
N GLN A 122 17.55 2.66 -28.21
CA GLN A 122 18.09 3.83 -27.51
C GLN A 122 17.06 4.46 -26.56
N ASN A 123 17.56 5.02 -25.45
CA ASN A 123 16.78 5.70 -24.41
C ASN A 123 15.95 4.78 -23.49
N PHE A 124 16.45 3.59 -23.14
CA PHE A 124 15.80 2.77 -22.12
C PHE A 124 15.79 3.47 -20.76
N THR A 125 14.60 3.63 -20.17
CA THR A 125 14.40 4.43 -18.96
C THR A 125 14.29 3.55 -17.72
N ILE A 126 15.08 3.82 -16.69
CA ILE A 126 14.96 3.17 -15.38
C ILE A 126 14.57 4.21 -14.34
N VAL A 127 13.41 4.01 -13.70
CA VAL A 127 13.01 4.78 -12.50
C VAL A 127 13.73 4.17 -11.29
N HIS A 128 14.51 4.99 -10.58
CA HIS A 128 15.29 4.60 -9.41
C HIS A 128 15.04 5.56 -8.23
N THR A 129 15.61 5.25 -7.07
CA THR A 129 15.40 5.98 -5.80
C THR A 129 16.02 7.37 -5.79
N ASN A 130 17.05 7.59 -6.62
CA ASN A 130 17.76 8.87 -6.79
C ASN A 130 17.33 9.63 -8.07
N GLY A 131 16.33 9.15 -8.80
CA GLY A 131 15.85 9.81 -10.02
C GLY A 131 15.56 8.86 -11.18
N ILE A 132 15.47 9.43 -12.38
CA ILE A 132 15.12 8.74 -13.63
C ILE A 132 16.37 8.68 -14.51
N HIS A 133 16.76 7.47 -14.90
CA HIS A 133 18.00 7.20 -15.61
C HIS A 133 17.75 6.75 -17.04
N HIS A 134 18.61 7.19 -17.96
CA HIS A 134 18.75 6.58 -19.28
C HIS A 134 19.94 5.61 -19.26
N VAL A 135 19.70 4.37 -19.65
CA VAL A 135 20.69 3.28 -19.56
C VAL A 135 20.75 2.54 -20.88
N ASN A 136 21.96 2.19 -21.33
CA ASN A 136 22.14 1.26 -22.43
C ASN A 136 22.11 -0.17 -21.89
N ILE A 137 21.18 -0.99 -22.38
CA ILE A 137 21.00 -2.37 -21.96
C ILE A 137 21.22 -3.31 -23.15
N ASP A 138 21.87 -4.43 -22.87
CA ASP A 138 22.02 -5.55 -23.80
C ASP A 138 21.40 -6.81 -23.18
N TYR A 139 20.41 -7.41 -23.85
CA TYR A 139 19.92 -8.73 -23.49
C TYR A 139 20.92 -9.81 -23.89
N CYS A 140 20.90 -10.93 -23.17
CA CYS A 140 21.60 -12.14 -23.56
C CYS A 140 20.72 -12.98 -24.49
N GLU A 141 21.23 -13.28 -25.69
CA GLU A 141 20.66 -14.24 -26.64
C GLU A 141 21.70 -15.31 -27.08
N CYS A 142 22.73 -15.55 -26.27
CA CYS A 142 23.72 -16.61 -26.56
C CYS A 142 23.19 -18.01 -26.24
N ASP A 143 23.97 -19.05 -26.56
CA ASP A 143 23.59 -20.46 -26.34
C ASP A 143 23.32 -20.83 -24.87
N HIS A 144 23.72 -19.98 -23.91
CA HIS A 144 23.31 -20.07 -22.52
C HIS A 144 21.92 -19.48 -22.22
N TYR A 145 21.13 -19.15 -23.26
CA TYR A 145 19.79 -18.55 -23.15
C TYR A 145 18.87 -19.32 -22.20
N GLY A 146 18.98 -20.65 -22.14
CA GLY A 146 18.23 -21.48 -21.19
C GLY A 146 18.47 -21.14 -19.71
N ARG A 147 19.64 -20.59 -19.36
CA ARG A 147 19.97 -20.09 -18.01
C ARG A 147 19.61 -18.61 -17.82
N ALA A 148 19.77 -17.80 -18.86
CA ALA A 148 19.43 -16.37 -18.81
C ALA A 148 17.91 -16.15 -18.74
N GLY A 149 17.12 -17.02 -19.38
CA GLY A 149 15.67 -16.89 -19.48
C GLY A 149 15.24 -15.80 -20.46
N SER A 150 13.93 -15.56 -20.52
CA SER A 150 13.35 -14.51 -21.37
C SER A 150 13.85 -13.12 -20.99
N HIS A 151 13.76 -12.15 -21.89
CA HIS A 151 14.15 -10.75 -21.63
C HIS A 151 13.53 -10.20 -20.33
N ARG A 152 12.27 -10.53 -20.06
CA ARG A 152 11.59 -10.18 -18.80
C ARG A 152 12.24 -10.83 -17.59
N GLN A 153 12.59 -12.11 -17.67
CA GLN A 153 13.26 -12.82 -16.58
C GLN A 153 14.63 -12.22 -16.30
N GLN A 154 15.40 -11.90 -17.35
CA GLN A 154 16.71 -11.25 -17.23
C GLN A 154 16.63 -9.91 -16.48
N LEU A 155 15.60 -9.09 -16.76
CA LEU A 155 15.33 -7.84 -16.01
C LEU A 155 14.99 -8.11 -14.54
N LEU A 156 14.05 -9.03 -14.29
CA LEU A 156 13.60 -9.37 -12.93
C LEU A 156 14.74 -9.95 -12.08
N GLN A 157 15.63 -10.77 -12.67
CA GLN A 157 16.84 -11.28 -12.01
C GLN A 157 17.81 -10.16 -11.61
N ARG A 158 17.77 -9.02 -12.31
CA ARG A 158 18.51 -7.79 -11.96
C ARG A 158 17.68 -6.80 -11.15
N GLN A 159 16.55 -7.23 -10.59
CA GLN A 159 15.65 -6.41 -9.78
C GLN A 159 15.11 -5.18 -10.54
N LEU A 160 14.99 -5.30 -11.86
CA LEU A 160 14.34 -4.34 -12.74
C LEU A 160 12.94 -4.86 -13.04
N PHE A 161 11.94 -4.20 -12.47
CA PHE A 161 10.55 -4.51 -12.72
C PHE A 161 10.12 -3.87 -14.04
N PRO A 162 9.71 -4.64 -15.06
CA PRO A 162 9.43 -4.10 -16.37
C PRO A 162 8.04 -3.48 -16.47
N ALA A 163 7.97 -2.36 -17.19
CA ALA A 163 6.74 -1.65 -17.50
C ALA A 163 5.76 -2.44 -18.38
N THR A 164 6.30 -3.26 -19.27
CA THR A 164 5.54 -4.09 -20.23
C THR A 164 6.14 -5.49 -20.28
N HIS A 165 5.33 -6.47 -20.67
CA HIS A 165 5.78 -7.86 -20.72
C HIS A 165 6.50 -8.23 -22.02
N THR A 166 6.23 -7.48 -23.08
CA THR A 166 6.83 -7.64 -24.42
C THR A 166 7.70 -6.40 -24.68
N GLU A 167 8.96 -6.64 -25.03
CA GLU A 167 9.94 -5.60 -25.40
C GLU A 167 9.89 -4.35 -24.50
N PRO A 168 10.18 -4.49 -23.19
CA PRO A 168 10.13 -3.36 -22.28
C PRO A 168 11.11 -2.27 -22.73
N LYS A 169 10.65 -1.02 -22.66
CA LYS A 169 11.45 0.20 -22.91
C LYS A 169 11.66 1.03 -21.65
N SER A 170 11.02 0.64 -20.55
CA SER A 170 11.20 1.23 -19.24
C SER A 170 11.03 0.20 -18.14
N CYS A 171 11.68 0.44 -17.02
CA CYS A 171 11.56 -0.35 -15.80
C CYS A 171 11.57 0.56 -14.57
N ALA A 172 11.14 0.02 -13.44
CA ALA A 172 11.44 0.57 -12.12
C ALA A 172 12.31 -0.42 -11.36
N THR A 173 13.27 0.06 -10.57
CA THR A 173 13.99 -0.85 -9.68
C THR A 173 13.07 -1.37 -8.57
N PHE A 174 13.36 -2.56 -8.03
CA PHE A 174 12.65 -3.05 -6.85
C PHE A 174 12.82 -2.10 -5.67
N ALA A 175 13.98 -1.44 -5.56
CA ALA A 175 14.26 -0.46 -4.50
C ALA A 175 13.26 0.72 -4.53
N VAL A 176 12.98 1.32 -5.70
CA VAL A 176 12.03 2.45 -5.78
C VAL A 176 10.59 1.99 -5.58
N LEU A 177 10.23 0.79 -6.04
CA LEU A 177 8.91 0.22 -5.80
C LEU A 177 8.69 -0.09 -4.31
N GLU A 178 9.69 -0.63 -3.62
CA GLU A 178 9.63 -0.87 -2.17
C GLU A 178 9.60 0.44 -1.38
N GLN A 179 10.42 1.42 -1.76
CA GLN A 179 10.41 2.75 -1.14
C GLN A 179 9.04 3.41 -1.27
N PHE A 180 8.47 3.45 -2.48
CA PHE A 180 7.13 3.97 -2.69
C PHE A 180 6.09 3.16 -1.90
N HIS A 181 6.17 1.84 -1.93
CA HIS A 181 5.23 0.97 -1.23
C HIS A 181 5.20 1.29 0.28
N MET A 182 6.35 1.42 0.93
CA MET A 182 6.42 1.79 2.34
C MET A 182 5.95 3.22 2.60
N GLN A 183 6.36 4.19 1.79
CA GLN A 183 5.94 5.59 1.94
C GLN A 183 4.44 5.79 1.69
N ASN A 184 3.85 5.04 0.78
CA ASN A 184 2.41 5.03 0.54
C ASN A 184 1.64 4.37 1.70
N LEU A 185 2.14 3.26 2.25
CA LEU A 185 1.48 2.55 3.34
C LEU A 185 1.60 3.28 4.69
N GLN A 186 2.78 3.82 5.01
CA GLN A 186 3.05 4.50 6.28
C GLN A 186 2.73 5.99 6.20
N GLY A 187 3.32 6.70 5.24
CA GLY A 187 3.19 8.16 5.07
C GLY A 187 1.95 8.59 4.30
N LYS A 188 1.19 7.64 3.74
CA LYS A 188 -0.01 7.90 2.93
C LYS A 188 0.25 8.81 1.72
N ILE A 189 1.51 8.85 1.26
CA ILE A 189 1.96 9.68 0.15
C ILE A 189 1.28 9.23 -1.14
N ALA A 190 0.77 10.20 -1.91
CA ALA A 190 0.17 9.95 -3.21
C ALA A 190 1.24 9.62 -4.25
N GLY A 191 0.90 8.76 -5.22
CA GLY A 191 1.82 8.38 -6.29
C GLY A 191 2.35 9.58 -7.08
N TYR A 192 1.50 10.57 -7.34
CA TYR A 192 1.86 11.78 -8.07
C TYR A 192 2.97 12.57 -7.37
N ASP A 193 2.83 12.85 -6.08
CA ASP A 193 3.82 13.64 -5.32
C ASP A 193 5.14 12.89 -5.20
N PHE A 194 5.09 11.57 -4.97
CA PHE A 194 6.29 10.74 -4.94
C PHE A 194 7.03 10.75 -6.27
N TYR A 195 6.32 10.52 -7.38
CA TYR A 195 6.93 10.52 -8.71
C TYR A 195 7.46 11.90 -9.09
N SER A 196 6.69 12.96 -8.78
CA SER A 196 7.10 14.35 -9.00
C SER A 196 8.35 14.73 -8.19
N ALA A 197 8.60 14.07 -7.04
CA ALA A 197 9.84 14.23 -6.29
C ALA A 197 11.00 13.53 -6.99
N LEU A 198 10.81 12.34 -7.59
CA LEU A 198 11.83 11.68 -8.41
C LEU A 198 12.20 12.49 -9.65
N GLU A 199 11.22 13.12 -10.30
CA GLU A 199 11.48 14.05 -11.40
C GLU A 199 12.36 15.22 -10.95
N LYS A 200 12.04 15.83 -9.80
CA LYS A 200 12.85 16.92 -9.23
C LYS A 200 14.23 16.49 -8.74
N LEU A 201 14.39 15.26 -8.28
CA LEU A 201 15.72 14.70 -7.98
C LEU A 201 16.56 14.54 -9.24
N THR A 202 15.92 14.28 -10.38
CA THR A 202 16.58 14.17 -11.69
C THR A 202 16.92 15.55 -12.27
N ASP A 203 15.97 16.47 -12.23
CA ASP A 203 16.13 17.88 -12.59
C ASP A 203 15.05 18.72 -11.89
N ASN A 204 15.46 19.58 -10.96
CA ASN A 204 14.55 20.49 -10.26
C ASN A 204 14.39 21.85 -10.97
N SER A 205 15.13 22.11 -12.05
CA SER A 205 15.00 23.35 -12.82
C SER A 205 13.81 23.32 -13.80
N GLY A 206 13.37 22.13 -14.20
CA GLY A 206 12.33 21.93 -15.21
C GLY A 206 12.80 22.21 -16.64
N LEU A 207 14.10 22.39 -16.85
CA LEU A 207 14.69 22.68 -18.15
C LEU A 207 14.88 21.41 -18.99
N LYS A 208 15.13 20.27 -18.34
CA LYS A 208 15.25 18.97 -19.03
C LYS A 208 13.88 18.33 -19.20
N LYS A 209 13.55 17.97 -20.45
CA LYS A 209 12.36 17.19 -20.76
C LYS A 209 12.67 15.70 -20.66
N PHE A 210 12.09 15.03 -19.67
CA PHE A 210 12.12 13.57 -19.59
C PHE A 210 10.85 12.97 -20.19
N LYS A 211 10.95 11.72 -20.61
CA LYS A 211 9.78 10.93 -20.95
C LYS A 211 8.95 10.71 -19.69
N ASP A 212 7.74 11.24 -19.66
CA ASP A 212 6.77 10.96 -18.60
C ASP A 212 6.54 9.45 -18.50
N CYS A 213 6.99 8.88 -17.38
CA CYS A 213 6.78 7.48 -17.03
C CYS A 213 5.84 7.33 -15.83
N TYR A 214 5.13 8.38 -15.38
CA TYR A 214 4.27 8.35 -14.21
C TYR A 214 3.19 7.27 -14.33
N LYS A 215 2.42 7.28 -15.42
CA LYS A 215 1.32 6.31 -15.63
C LYS A 215 1.85 4.87 -15.63
N VAL A 216 3.00 4.67 -16.27
CA VAL A 216 3.66 3.37 -16.37
C VAL A 216 4.21 2.93 -15.00
N PHE A 217 4.78 3.86 -14.24
CA PHE A 217 5.20 3.62 -12.87
C PHE A 217 4.03 3.20 -11.98
N MET A 218 2.88 3.88 -12.08
CA MET A 218 1.69 3.51 -11.32
C MET A 218 1.13 2.14 -11.70
N HIS A 219 1.29 1.69 -12.94
CA HIS A 219 0.98 0.30 -13.32
C HIS A 219 1.91 -0.70 -12.61
N MET A 220 3.22 -0.46 -12.64
CA MET A 220 4.19 -1.32 -11.94
C MET A 220 3.97 -1.34 -10.42
N VAL A 221 3.65 -0.19 -9.82
CA VAL A 221 3.28 -0.08 -8.39
C VAL A 221 2.10 -0.99 -8.05
N ARG A 222 1.07 -1.01 -8.90
CA ARG A 222 -0.12 -1.82 -8.69
C ARG A 222 0.19 -3.32 -8.78
N GLU A 223 0.94 -3.72 -9.80
CA GLU A 223 1.41 -5.11 -9.95
C GLU A 223 2.27 -5.52 -8.76
N TRP A 224 3.18 -4.64 -8.33
CA TRP A 224 4.03 -4.82 -7.16
C TRP A 224 3.22 -5.04 -5.88
N GLN A 225 2.24 -4.18 -5.59
CA GLN A 225 1.36 -4.31 -4.43
C GLN A 225 0.64 -5.66 -4.43
N PHE A 226 0.07 -6.06 -5.57
CA PHE A 226 -0.59 -7.37 -5.70
C PHE A 226 0.39 -8.53 -5.47
N LEU A 227 1.59 -8.47 -6.07
CA LEU A 227 2.63 -9.48 -5.89
C LEU A 227 3.10 -9.58 -4.44
N LYS A 228 3.20 -8.46 -3.70
CA LYS A 228 3.53 -8.46 -2.26
C LYS A 228 2.44 -9.14 -1.44
N MET A 229 1.16 -8.93 -1.76
CA MET A 229 0.04 -9.60 -1.09
C MET A 229 0.08 -11.13 -1.30
N VAL A 230 0.21 -11.60 -2.55
CA VAL A 230 0.21 -13.04 -2.86
C VAL A 230 1.50 -13.72 -2.39
N LYS A 231 2.65 -13.03 -2.42
CA LYS A 231 3.91 -13.51 -1.83
C LYS A 231 3.76 -13.71 -0.33
N ARG A 232 3.15 -12.75 0.37
CA ARG A 232 2.89 -12.83 1.81
C ARG A 232 1.99 -14.01 2.17
N ALA A 233 0.98 -14.29 1.34
CA ALA A 233 0.09 -15.45 1.49
C ALA A 233 0.73 -16.79 1.03
N GLY A 234 2.02 -16.80 0.69
CA GLY A 234 2.77 -17.99 0.31
C GLY A 234 2.30 -18.63 -0.99
N ARG A 235 1.61 -17.89 -1.89
CA ARG A 235 0.99 -18.47 -3.09
C ARG A 235 1.99 -19.05 -4.09
N SER A 236 3.26 -18.66 -4.04
CA SER A 236 4.34 -19.26 -4.82
C SER A 236 4.63 -20.72 -4.44
N HIS A 237 4.25 -21.15 -3.24
CA HIS A 237 4.45 -22.51 -2.74
C HIS A 237 3.19 -23.38 -2.87
N SER A 238 2.08 -22.82 -3.35
CA SER A 238 0.84 -23.57 -3.61
C SER A 238 0.89 -24.26 -4.96
N CYS A 239 0.47 -25.53 -5.02
CA CYS A 239 0.36 -26.29 -6.27
C CYS A 239 -0.62 -25.65 -7.28
N THR A 240 -1.62 -24.92 -6.80
CA THR A 240 -2.59 -24.18 -7.64
C THR A 240 -2.13 -22.76 -7.99
N GLY A 241 -1.00 -22.31 -7.44
CA GLY A 241 -0.48 -20.95 -7.58
C GLY A 241 -1.49 -19.87 -7.16
N ILE A 242 -1.41 -18.70 -7.80
CA ILE A 242 -2.33 -17.58 -7.55
C ILE A 242 -3.77 -17.95 -7.97
N LYS A 243 -3.96 -18.77 -9.01
CA LYS A 243 -5.28 -19.12 -9.56
C LYS A 243 -6.18 -19.86 -8.56
N GLY A 244 -5.60 -20.63 -7.64
CA GLY A 244 -6.34 -21.33 -6.59
C GLY A 244 -6.63 -20.49 -5.35
N THR A 245 -6.33 -19.19 -5.36
CA THR A 245 -6.61 -18.32 -4.20
C THR A 245 -8.12 -18.11 -4.06
N GLY A 246 -8.67 -18.58 -2.94
CA GLY A 246 -10.08 -18.43 -2.61
C GLY A 246 -10.48 -17.02 -2.14
N PRO A 247 -11.79 -16.73 -2.01
CA PRO A 247 -12.28 -15.46 -1.50
C PRO A 247 -11.71 -15.13 -0.11
N GLY A 248 -11.13 -13.93 0.01
CA GLY A 248 -10.55 -13.41 1.25
C GLY A 248 -9.26 -14.10 1.74
N GLU A 249 -8.69 -15.07 1.02
CA GLU A 249 -7.51 -15.83 1.49
C GLU A 249 -6.22 -15.01 1.62
N LEU A 250 -6.14 -13.83 1.00
CA LEU A 250 -4.99 -12.92 1.12
C LEU A 250 -5.09 -12.02 2.37
N ALA A 251 -6.22 -11.98 3.07
CA ALA A 251 -6.38 -11.17 4.27
C ALA A 251 -5.69 -11.83 5.49
N ILE A 252 -5.12 -11.01 6.36
CA ILE A 252 -4.60 -11.45 7.66
C ILE A 252 -5.77 -11.66 8.61
N ILE A 253 -5.86 -12.87 9.18
CA ILE A 253 -6.83 -13.20 10.22
C ILE A 253 -6.36 -12.69 11.59
N CYS A 254 -7.30 -12.35 12.47
CA CYS A 254 -6.97 -11.89 13.81
C CYS A 254 -6.61 -13.07 14.73
N PRO A 255 -5.35 -13.20 15.20
CA PRO A 255 -4.95 -14.35 16.01
C PRO A 255 -5.61 -14.39 17.39
N ALA A 256 -6.11 -13.24 17.87
CA ALA A 256 -6.76 -13.10 19.18
C ALA A 256 -8.30 -13.22 19.11
N CYS A 257 -8.89 -13.29 17.92
CA CYS A 257 -10.31 -13.67 17.79
C CYS A 257 -10.49 -15.17 18.00
N PRO A 258 -11.67 -15.62 18.44
CA PRO A 258 -11.94 -17.04 18.64
C PRO A 258 -12.04 -17.77 17.28
N HIS A 259 -11.19 -18.78 17.09
CA HIS A 259 -11.12 -19.62 15.89
C HIS A 259 -11.14 -21.10 16.28
N PRO A 260 -12.29 -21.78 16.13
CA PRO A 260 -12.39 -23.22 16.39
C PRO A 260 -11.35 -24.01 15.59
N ASN A 261 -10.76 -25.03 16.21
CA ASN A 261 -9.68 -25.86 15.66
C ASN A 261 -8.35 -25.12 15.41
N ILE A 262 -8.22 -23.86 15.82
CA ILE A 262 -6.97 -23.09 15.70
C ILE A 262 -6.49 -22.63 17.09
N ASN A 263 -7.33 -21.90 17.83
CA ASN A 263 -6.94 -21.31 19.12
C ASN A 263 -7.99 -21.48 20.23
N LEU A 264 -9.01 -22.30 20.01
CA LEU A 264 -9.98 -22.68 21.03
C LEU A 264 -9.72 -24.12 21.52
N PRO A 265 -9.90 -24.42 22.81
CA PRO A 265 -9.77 -25.77 23.33
C PRO A 265 -10.89 -26.68 22.82
N GLU A 266 -10.69 -27.99 22.89
CA GLU A 266 -11.76 -28.96 22.64
C GLU A 266 -12.92 -28.77 23.62
N GLY A 267 -14.16 -28.95 23.14
CA GLY A 267 -15.36 -28.78 23.96
C GLY A 267 -15.69 -27.33 24.33
N TRP A 268 -15.05 -26.33 23.70
CA TRP A 268 -15.35 -24.91 23.91
C TRP A 268 -16.84 -24.56 23.73
N GLU A 269 -17.57 -25.33 22.93
CA GLU A 269 -19.01 -25.15 22.73
C GLU A 269 -19.89 -25.57 23.92
N ASN A 270 -19.37 -26.40 24.81
CA ASN A 270 -20.10 -27.05 25.91
C ASN A 270 -19.78 -26.43 27.27
N VAL A 271 -19.02 -25.33 27.29
CA VAL A 271 -18.72 -24.61 28.54
C VAL A 271 -19.99 -24.08 29.18
N SER A 272 -19.92 -23.83 30.48
CA SER A 272 -21.02 -23.24 31.24
C SER A 272 -21.45 -21.90 30.63
N LEU A 273 -22.72 -21.52 30.83
CA LEU A 273 -23.22 -20.22 30.35
C LEU A 273 -22.40 -19.05 30.92
N ASP A 274 -21.92 -19.20 32.15
CA ASP A 274 -21.12 -18.20 32.84
C ASP A 274 -19.70 -18.07 32.27
N GLU A 275 -19.19 -19.04 31.52
CA GLU A 275 -17.84 -19.00 30.91
C GLU A 275 -17.85 -18.78 29.40
N ARG A 276 -19.02 -18.90 28.77
CA ARG A 276 -19.18 -18.77 27.31
C ARG A 276 -18.63 -17.44 26.76
N PHE A 277 -18.62 -16.40 27.58
CA PHE A 277 -18.13 -15.07 27.20
C PHE A 277 -16.66 -15.03 26.79
N ILE A 278 -15.86 -16.00 27.25
CA ILE A 278 -14.44 -16.12 26.91
C ILE A 278 -14.26 -16.30 25.39
N TYR A 279 -15.24 -16.96 24.73
CA TYR A 279 -15.20 -17.28 23.30
C TYR A 279 -16.10 -16.38 22.44
N PHE A 280 -16.58 -15.25 22.98
CA PHE A 280 -17.40 -14.33 22.21
C PHE A 280 -16.61 -13.69 21.06
N LEU A 281 -17.24 -13.65 19.89
CA LEU A 281 -16.73 -12.94 18.72
C LEU A 281 -17.29 -11.52 18.70
N PHE A 282 -16.44 -10.52 18.86
CA PHE A 282 -16.83 -9.12 18.81
C PHE A 282 -16.59 -8.53 17.42
N LEU A 283 -17.67 -8.09 16.78
CA LEU A 283 -17.69 -7.49 15.45
C LEU A 283 -18.12 -6.03 15.57
N ALA A 284 -17.48 -5.14 14.83
CA ALA A 284 -17.94 -3.77 14.63
C ALA A 284 -18.24 -3.57 13.15
N ILE A 285 -19.34 -2.89 12.84
CA ILE A 285 -19.83 -2.63 11.50
C ILE A 285 -20.19 -1.16 11.39
N ASP A 286 -19.77 -0.50 10.31
CA ASP A 286 -20.08 0.90 10.02
C ASP A 286 -19.80 1.24 8.54
N ALA A 287 -20.36 2.34 8.06
CA ALA A 287 -20.15 2.90 6.74
C ALA A 287 -19.18 4.08 6.73
N CYS A 288 -18.05 3.92 6.04
CA CYS A 288 -17.12 5.01 5.80
C CYS A 288 -17.51 5.82 4.56
N PHE A 289 -18.21 6.94 4.76
CA PHE A 289 -18.59 7.86 3.67
C PHE A 289 -17.43 8.68 3.09
N ARG A 290 -16.24 8.62 3.70
CA ARG A 290 -15.03 9.27 3.15
C ARG A 290 -14.42 8.48 2.00
N LEU A 291 -14.66 7.16 1.93
CA LEU A 291 -14.14 6.25 0.90
C LEU A 291 -14.89 6.36 -0.43
N LYS A 292 -15.11 7.58 -0.91
CA LYS A 292 -15.79 7.84 -2.19
C LYS A 292 -14.89 7.48 -3.37
N ARG A 293 -15.50 7.18 -4.52
CA ARG A 293 -14.80 7.04 -5.81
C ARG A 293 -15.57 7.73 -6.93
N HIS A 294 -14.88 8.54 -7.72
CA HIS A 294 -15.44 9.17 -8.91
C HIS A 294 -15.71 8.17 -10.03
N LEU A 295 -16.69 8.48 -10.87
CA LEU A 295 -17.02 7.71 -12.07
C LEU A 295 -16.05 8.04 -13.22
N VAL A 296 -14.77 7.68 -13.05
CA VAL A 296 -13.68 8.01 -14.00
C VAL A 296 -13.23 6.82 -14.87
N SER A 297 -13.64 5.60 -14.53
CA SER A 297 -13.22 4.36 -15.22
C SER A 297 -14.25 3.24 -15.05
N SER A 298 -13.96 2.06 -15.64
CA SER A 298 -14.80 0.86 -15.60
C SER A 298 -13.97 -0.41 -15.40
N GLU A 299 -14.60 -1.50 -14.98
CA GLU A 299 -13.93 -2.81 -14.81
C GLU A 299 -13.21 -3.31 -16.06
N LYS A 300 -13.72 -2.95 -17.24
CA LYS A 300 -13.10 -3.35 -18.52
C LYS A 300 -11.77 -2.63 -18.74
N LYS A 301 -11.68 -1.36 -18.36
CA LYS A 301 -10.47 -0.54 -18.51
C LYS A 301 -9.51 -0.72 -17.33
N ASP A 302 -10.03 -0.97 -16.15
CA ASP A 302 -9.29 -1.12 -14.90
C ASP A 302 -9.79 -2.33 -14.09
N PRO A 303 -9.44 -3.56 -14.50
CA PRO A 303 -9.91 -4.78 -13.84
C PRO A 303 -9.12 -5.05 -12.55
N GLY A 304 -9.77 -5.35 -11.42
CA GLY A 304 -9.08 -5.69 -10.18
C GLY A 304 -8.12 -6.89 -10.30
N LEU A 305 -6.90 -6.77 -9.78
CA LEU A 305 -5.91 -7.87 -9.82
C LEU A 305 -6.20 -8.93 -8.73
N GLY A 306 -6.66 -8.47 -7.56
CA GLY A 306 -7.01 -9.33 -6.43
C GLY A 306 -8.35 -8.99 -5.78
N THR A 307 -9.26 -8.29 -6.48
CA THR A 307 -10.57 -7.91 -5.94
C THR A 307 -11.34 -9.14 -5.46
N GLY A 308 -11.72 -9.14 -4.19
CA GLY A 308 -12.41 -10.26 -3.53
C GLY A 308 -11.48 -11.30 -2.91
N LEU A 309 -10.17 -11.21 -3.13
CA LEU A 309 -9.18 -12.13 -2.54
C LEU A 309 -8.67 -11.64 -1.17
N GLY A 310 -8.90 -10.37 -0.81
CA GLY A 310 -8.45 -9.75 0.44
C GLY A 310 -9.59 -9.32 1.36
N SER A 311 -9.59 -8.06 1.77
CA SER A 311 -10.59 -7.49 2.67
C SER A 311 -11.89 -7.16 1.93
N PHE A 312 -11.84 -6.84 0.64
CA PHE A 312 -13.05 -6.71 -0.17
C PHE A 312 -13.80 -8.03 -0.34
N ILE A 313 -15.13 -7.94 -0.37
CA ILE A 313 -16.01 -9.02 -0.80
C ILE A 313 -15.87 -9.30 -2.31
N GLU A 314 -16.43 -10.43 -2.75
CA GLU A 314 -16.50 -10.82 -4.16
C GLU A 314 -17.36 -9.82 -4.99
N ASP A 315 -16.73 -8.74 -5.47
CA ASP A 315 -17.36 -7.58 -6.09
C ASP A 315 -18.39 -7.93 -7.18
N LYS A 316 -18.05 -8.86 -8.08
CA LYS A 316 -18.94 -9.28 -9.18
C LYS A 316 -20.26 -9.86 -8.68
N LYS A 317 -20.21 -10.75 -7.68
CA LYS A 317 -21.41 -11.37 -7.10
C LYS A 317 -22.22 -10.36 -6.30
N TYR A 318 -21.52 -9.50 -5.56
CA TYR A 318 -22.12 -8.43 -4.77
C TYR A 318 -22.87 -7.42 -5.65
N ARG A 319 -22.25 -6.93 -6.73
CA ARG A 319 -22.90 -6.00 -7.66
C ARG A 319 -24.11 -6.61 -8.35
N LYS A 320 -24.04 -7.89 -8.73
CA LYS A 320 -25.19 -8.60 -9.31
C LYS A 320 -26.37 -8.60 -8.35
N TYR A 321 -26.12 -8.82 -7.05
CA TYR A 321 -27.15 -8.70 -6.01
C TYR A 321 -27.67 -7.28 -5.88
N LEU A 322 -26.80 -6.27 -5.83
CA LEU A 322 -27.23 -4.89 -5.66
C LEU A 322 -28.12 -4.37 -6.81
N LEU A 323 -28.01 -4.94 -8.01
CA LEU A 323 -28.91 -4.65 -9.13
C LEU A 323 -30.33 -5.18 -8.93
N THR A 324 -30.54 -6.18 -8.06
CA THR A 324 -31.88 -6.71 -7.74
C THR A 324 -32.55 -5.96 -6.60
N VAL A 325 -31.83 -5.05 -5.93
CA VAL A 325 -32.32 -4.32 -4.76
C VAL A 325 -32.91 -2.98 -5.23
N THR A 326 -34.19 -2.76 -4.91
CA THR A 326 -34.88 -1.48 -5.14
C THR A 326 -34.46 -0.42 -4.12
N ASP A 327 -34.90 0.83 -4.30
CA ASP A 327 -34.62 1.90 -3.36
C ASP A 327 -35.18 1.57 -1.96
N GLN A 328 -34.27 1.26 -1.03
CA GLN A 328 -34.58 1.10 0.39
C GLN A 328 -34.46 2.47 1.05
N ARG A 329 -35.57 3.06 1.48
CA ARG A 329 -35.56 4.27 2.29
C ARG A 329 -35.34 3.86 3.74
N GLU A 330 -34.17 4.19 4.28
CA GLU A 330 -33.92 4.03 5.71
C GLU A 330 -34.73 5.07 6.49
N ILE A 331 -35.42 4.63 7.54
CA ILE A 331 -36.20 5.49 8.43
C ILE A 331 -35.38 5.66 9.70
N LEU A 332 -34.70 6.80 9.86
CA LEU A 332 -33.98 7.13 11.09
C LEU A 332 -34.97 7.55 12.19
N SER A 333 -35.40 6.59 13.01
CA SER A 333 -36.41 6.84 14.04
C SER A 333 -35.84 6.96 15.47
N CYS A 334 -34.61 6.51 15.77
CA CYS A 334 -34.02 6.55 17.14
C CYS A 334 -32.92 7.63 17.32
N THR A 335 -32.57 8.43 16.30
CA THR A 335 -31.43 9.36 16.36
C THR A 335 -31.80 10.77 15.88
N GLY A 336 -31.39 11.82 16.61
CA GLY A 336 -31.40 13.21 16.14
C GLY A 336 -30.28 13.57 15.16
N LEU A 337 -29.54 12.57 14.66
CA LEU A 337 -28.39 12.71 13.76
C LEU A 337 -28.85 13.03 12.33
N SER A 338 -29.11 14.31 12.07
CA SER A 338 -29.32 14.86 10.71
C SER A 338 -28.19 14.51 9.72
N ALA A 339 -27.01 14.11 10.22
CA ALA A 339 -25.84 13.74 9.43
C ALA A 339 -26.02 12.47 8.58
N LEU A 340 -26.69 11.43 9.09
CA LEU A 340 -26.97 10.20 8.34
C LEU A 340 -28.00 10.44 7.23
N ASP A 341 -29.08 11.17 7.52
CA ASP A 341 -30.07 11.60 6.53
C ASP A 341 -29.43 12.47 5.44
N HIS A 342 -28.54 13.40 5.80
CA HIS A 342 -27.82 14.21 4.83
C HIS A 342 -26.80 13.40 4.01
N ALA A 343 -26.09 12.43 4.60
CA ALA A 343 -25.14 11.57 3.89
C ALA A 343 -25.82 10.63 2.88
N ASN A 344 -27.00 10.11 3.23
CA ASN A 344 -27.80 9.23 2.38
C ASN A 344 -28.52 9.98 1.24
N THR A 345 -28.76 11.30 1.38
CA THR A 345 -29.52 12.11 0.42
C THR A 345 -28.69 13.02 -0.50
N LYS A 346 -27.44 13.37 -0.16
CA LYS A 346 -26.63 14.34 -0.92
C LYS A 346 -25.57 13.71 -1.84
N PHE A 347 -25.77 13.92 -3.15
CA PHE A 347 -24.79 13.87 -4.25
C PHE A 347 -24.19 12.50 -4.63
N SER A 348 -24.98 11.65 -5.29
CA SER A 348 -24.45 10.50 -6.05
C SER A 348 -23.91 10.89 -7.44
N THR A 349 -24.32 12.03 -7.99
CA THR A 349 -23.91 12.48 -9.34
C THR A 349 -22.38 12.63 -9.42
N GLY A 350 -21.76 11.96 -10.39
CA GLY A 350 -20.31 11.94 -10.58
C GLY A 350 -19.55 10.91 -9.72
N TYR A 351 -20.22 10.21 -8.82
CA TYR A 351 -19.64 9.14 -8.00
C TYR A 351 -20.10 7.76 -8.48
N ALA A 352 -19.16 6.84 -8.57
CA ALA A 352 -19.47 5.42 -8.77
C ALA A 352 -19.61 4.67 -7.43
N THR A 353 -18.96 5.20 -6.38
CA THR A 353 -19.00 4.69 -5.02
C THR A 353 -19.14 5.88 -4.06
N THR A 354 -20.14 5.87 -3.18
CA THR A 354 -20.41 6.95 -2.20
C THR A 354 -19.75 6.73 -0.83
N GLY A 355 -19.17 5.55 -0.62
CA GLY A 355 -18.48 5.15 0.62
C GLY A 355 -18.18 3.65 0.59
N ALA A 356 -17.79 3.09 1.72
CA ALA A 356 -17.64 1.63 1.88
C ALA A 356 -18.27 1.18 3.20
N GLY A 357 -19.09 0.13 3.16
CA GLY A 357 -19.49 -0.61 4.34
C GLY A 357 -18.33 -1.48 4.79
N VAL A 358 -17.95 -1.38 6.06
CA VAL A 358 -16.79 -2.04 6.64
C VAL A 358 -17.24 -2.84 7.85
N CYS A 359 -16.66 -4.03 8.00
CA CYS A 359 -16.68 -4.77 9.25
C CYS A 359 -15.25 -5.01 9.73
N CYS A 360 -15.02 -4.94 11.04
CA CYS A 360 -13.76 -5.34 11.65
C CYS A 360 -13.99 -6.11 12.94
N CYS A 361 -12.94 -6.78 13.44
CA CYS A 361 -12.94 -7.20 14.84
C CYS A 361 -13.02 -5.95 15.73
N ALA A 362 -14.02 -5.86 16.61
CA ALA A 362 -14.25 -4.66 17.42
C ALA A 362 -13.11 -4.40 18.43
N ARG A 363 -12.50 -5.47 18.96
CA ARG A 363 -11.44 -5.37 19.98
C ARG A 363 -10.07 -5.07 19.37
N HIS A 364 -9.72 -5.79 18.31
CA HIS A 364 -8.35 -5.76 17.75
C HIS A 364 -8.23 -4.90 16.50
N LYS A 365 -9.36 -4.44 15.93
CA LYS A 365 -9.43 -3.47 14.82
C LYS A 365 -8.86 -4.02 13.50
N LEU A 366 -8.95 -5.34 13.27
CA LEU A 366 -8.53 -5.96 12.01
C LEU A 366 -9.67 -6.07 11.00
N ILE A 367 -9.39 -5.73 9.75
CA ILE A 367 -10.29 -5.91 8.61
C ILE A 367 -9.90 -7.21 7.88
N GLU A 368 -10.51 -8.32 8.28
CA GLU A 368 -10.16 -9.64 7.75
C GLU A 368 -10.87 -9.96 6.41
N ARG A 369 -11.08 -11.25 6.15
CA ARG A 369 -11.60 -11.82 4.90
C ARG A 369 -12.97 -11.27 4.53
N GLY A 370 -13.10 -10.66 3.36
CA GLY A 370 -14.40 -10.28 2.78
C GLY A 370 -15.28 -9.42 3.71
N ARG A 371 -14.68 -8.42 4.35
CA ARG A 371 -15.36 -7.53 5.31
C ARG A 371 -15.68 -6.15 4.77
N VAL A 372 -15.37 -5.86 3.50
CA VAL A 372 -15.59 -4.54 2.91
C VAL A 372 -16.42 -4.63 1.64
N GLY A 373 -17.45 -3.80 1.53
CA GLY A 373 -18.29 -3.66 0.35
C GLY A 373 -18.47 -2.20 -0.05
N ASP A 374 -18.34 -1.90 -1.34
CA ASP A 374 -18.60 -0.56 -1.86
C ASP A 374 -20.08 -0.17 -1.73
N LEU A 375 -20.33 1.10 -1.39
CA LEU A 375 -21.66 1.70 -1.31
C LEU A 375 -21.97 2.47 -2.60
N GLN A 376 -23.14 2.23 -3.20
CA GLN A 376 -23.54 2.88 -4.47
C GLN A 376 -24.37 4.13 -4.23
N LYS A 377 -25.15 4.15 -3.16
CA LYS A 377 -26.05 5.24 -2.81
C LYS A 377 -26.30 5.20 -1.30
N GLY A 378 -25.45 5.90 -0.56
CA GLY A 378 -25.49 5.92 0.90
C GLY A 378 -25.26 4.54 1.53
N GLU A 379 -25.45 4.46 2.83
CA GLU A 379 -25.52 3.20 3.55
C GLU A 379 -26.94 2.65 3.38
N ARG A 380 -27.07 1.45 2.81
CA ARG A 380 -28.34 0.73 2.72
C ARG A 380 -28.21 -0.58 3.48
N TYR A 381 -29.28 -1.02 4.12
CA TYR A 381 -29.33 -2.36 4.71
C TYR A 381 -28.87 -3.46 3.77
N ALA A 382 -29.26 -3.43 2.49
CA ALA A 382 -28.76 -4.42 1.53
C ALA A 382 -27.23 -4.47 1.41
N ASN A 383 -26.55 -3.33 1.50
CA ASN A 383 -25.09 -3.27 1.49
C ASN A 383 -24.52 -3.89 2.78
N MET A 384 -25.02 -3.47 3.94
CA MET A 384 -24.49 -3.89 5.25
C MET A 384 -24.84 -5.34 5.59
N ASP A 385 -26.04 -5.80 5.22
CA ASP A 385 -26.48 -7.19 5.37
C ASP A 385 -25.59 -8.14 4.55
N TYR A 386 -25.23 -7.77 3.31
CA TYR A 386 -24.35 -8.58 2.48
C TYR A 386 -22.92 -8.63 3.06
N VAL A 387 -22.39 -7.50 3.54
CA VAL A 387 -21.09 -7.45 4.23
C VAL A 387 -21.11 -8.33 5.48
N PHE A 388 -22.16 -8.23 6.30
CA PHE A 388 -22.31 -9.04 7.50
C PHE A 388 -22.43 -10.54 7.17
N ALA A 389 -23.24 -10.91 6.18
CA ALA A 389 -23.35 -12.29 5.72
C ALA A 389 -22.01 -12.84 5.19
N SER A 390 -21.23 -12.03 4.48
CA SER A 390 -19.88 -12.39 4.04
C SER A 390 -18.96 -12.70 5.23
N VAL A 391 -19.01 -11.88 6.28
CA VAL A 391 -18.26 -12.10 7.53
C VAL A 391 -18.64 -13.43 8.18
N LEU A 392 -19.94 -13.74 8.26
CA LEU A 392 -20.45 -14.94 8.92
C LEU A 392 -19.94 -16.23 8.27
N ARG A 393 -19.71 -16.26 6.94
CA ARG A 393 -19.14 -17.43 6.24
C ARG A 393 -17.75 -17.84 6.74
N HIS A 394 -17.04 -16.94 7.42
CA HIS A 394 -15.68 -17.15 7.90
C HIS A 394 -15.61 -17.47 9.40
N HIS A 395 -16.74 -17.53 10.10
CA HIS A 395 -16.79 -17.80 11.53
C HIS A 395 -17.76 -18.93 11.85
N HIS A 396 -17.43 -19.72 12.87
CA HIS A 396 -18.24 -20.86 13.23
C HIS A 396 -19.60 -20.44 13.81
N VAL A 397 -20.68 -21.12 13.41
CA VAL A 397 -22.06 -20.78 13.80
C VAL A 397 -22.28 -20.83 15.31
N LYS A 398 -21.63 -21.75 16.05
CA LYS A 398 -21.78 -21.86 17.52
C LYS A 398 -21.15 -20.70 18.31
N LEU A 399 -20.24 -19.93 17.72
CA LEU A 399 -19.66 -18.75 18.38
C LEU A 399 -20.78 -17.75 18.64
N HIS A 400 -20.85 -17.23 19.87
CA HIS A 400 -21.75 -16.14 20.17
C HIS A 400 -21.17 -14.83 19.64
N LYS A 401 -21.95 -14.07 18.89
CA LYS A 401 -21.50 -12.81 18.26
C LYS A 401 -22.02 -11.60 19.01
N VAL A 402 -21.14 -10.66 19.34
CA VAL A 402 -21.52 -9.32 19.78
C VAL A 402 -21.26 -8.37 18.63
N VAL A 403 -22.33 -7.84 18.03
CA VAL A 403 -22.28 -6.99 16.84
C VAL A 403 -22.54 -5.55 17.22
N SER A 404 -21.49 -4.75 17.19
CA SER A 404 -21.51 -3.31 17.44
C SER A 404 -21.81 -2.55 16.15
N TYR A 405 -22.85 -1.72 16.16
CA TYR A 405 -23.25 -0.90 15.02
C TYR A 405 -24.05 0.32 15.49
N ASP A 406 -23.76 1.50 14.95
CA ASP A 406 -24.43 2.76 15.28
C ASP A 406 -25.95 2.66 15.25
N ILE A 407 -26.49 2.13 14.17
CA ILE A 407 -27.94 1.97 13.99
C ILE A 407 -28.43 0.58 14.36
N ALA A 408 -27.73 -0.14 15.26
CA ALA A 408 -28.09 -1.50 15.67
C ALA A 408 -29.57 -1.63 16.08
N CYS A 409 -30.12 -0.63 16.77
CA CYS A 409 -31.53 -0.62 17.22
C CYS A 409 -32.56 -0.59 16.09
N GLN A 410 -32.16 -0.15 14.90
CA GLN A 410 -33.01 -0.10 13.71
C GLN A 410 -32.69 -1.28 12.79
N TRP A 411 -31.40 -1.50 12.54
CA TRP A 411 -30.90 -2.54 11.66
C TRP A 411 -31.30 -3.95 12.11
N SER A 412 -31.26 -4.24 13.42
CA SER A 412 -31.49 -5.60 13.94
C SER A 412 -32.93 -6.09 13.84
N LYS A 413 -33.93 -5.18 13.83
CA LYS A 413 -35.37 -5.51 13.92
C LYS A 413 -35.84 -6.55 12.90
N ASN A 414 -35.40 -6.40 11.64
CA ASN A 414 -35.77 -7.29 10.53
C ASN A 414 -34.55 -8.01 9.94
N LEU A 415 -33.44 -8.08 10.68
CA LEU A 415 -32.18 -8.61 10.17
C LEU A 415 -32.33 -10.06 9.68
N LEU A 416 -32.97 -10.93 10.46
CA LEU A 416 -33.13 -12.34 10.10
C LEU A 416 -33.88 -12.52 8.78
N GLU A 417 -34.97 -11.78 8.57
CA GLU A 417 -35.75 -11.84 7.33
C GLU A 417 -34.95 -11.30 6.12
N ARG A 418 -34.17 -10.23 6.31
CA ARG A 418 -33.29 -9.71 5.26
C ARG A 418 -32.14 -10.66 4.93
N LEU A 419 -31.58 -11.36 5.92
CA LEU A 419 -30.55 -12.38 5.67
C LEU A 419 -31.12 -13.58 4.91
N LYS A 420 -32.36 -14.01 5.19
CA LYS A 420 -33.02 -15.10 4.45
C LYS A 420 -33.27 -14.77 2.97
N SER A 421 -33.47 -13.48 2.65
CA SER A 421 -33.70 -13.01 1.28
C SER A 421 -32.41 -12.78 0.48
N LEU A 422 -31.24 -12.90 1.12
CA LEU A 422 -29.96 -12.84 0.42
C LEU A 422 -29.82 -13.98 -0.60
N PRO A 423 -29.02 -13.79 -1.66
CA PRO A 423 -28.70 -14.84 -2.62
C PRO A 423 -28.10 -16.08 -1.96
N SER A 424 -28.41 -17.27 -2.50
CA SER A 424 -28.01 -18.55 -1.92
C SER A 424 -26.50 -18.72 -1.71
N HIS A 425 -25.64 -18.06 -2.48
CA HIS A 425 -24.18 -18.18 -2.35
C HIS A 425 -23.59 -17.38 -1.17
N ILE A 426 -24.37 -16.47 -0.57
CA ILE A 426 -23.94 -15.62 0.55
C ILE A 426 -24.85 -15.75 1.77
N ARG A 427 -26.09 -16.21 1.56
CA ARG A 427 -27.08 -16.40 2.61
C ARG A 427 -26.57 -17.37 3.68
N PRO A 428 -26.54 -16.97 4.96
CA PRO A 428 -26.23 -17.89 6.04
C PRO A 428 -27.40 -18.86 6.25
N ASP A 429 -27.11 -20.13 6.48
CA ASP A 429 -28.13 -21.12 6.87
C ASP A 429 -28.64 -20.85 8.30
N ASP A 430 -27.70 -20.55 9.20
CA ASP A 430 -27.96 -20.11 10.57
C ASP A 430 -26.89 -19.09 10.98
N ILE A 431 -27.31 -18.07 11.73
CA ILE A 431 -26.40 -17.06 12.28
C ILE A 431 -25.96 -17.38 13.71
N GLY A 432 -26.56 -18.39 14.34
CA GLY A 432 -26.32 -18.78 15.73
C GLY A 432 -26.77 -17.71 16.72
N SER A 433 -26.23 -17.76 17.94
CA SER A 433 -26.56 -16.76 18.96
C SER A 433 -25.79 -15.46 18.73
N TYR A 434 -26.48 -14.34 18.90
CA TYR A 434 -25.90 -13.02 18.76
C TYR A 434 -26.61 -11.99 19.63
N ASN A 435 -25.88 -10.94 20.00
CA ASN A 435 -26.40 -9.70 20.54
C ASN A 435 -25.97 -8.54 19.63
N THR A 436 -26.86 -7.58 19.43
CA THR A 436 -26.53 -6.30 18.79
C THR A 436 -26.41 -5.22 19.84
N VAL A 437 -25.39 -4.38 19.72
CA VAL A 437 -25.10 -3.28 20.64
C VAL A 437 -24.78 -2.02 19.84
N ILE A 438 -24.92 -0.87 20.49
CA ILE A 438 -24.47 0.41 19.93
C ILE A 438 -23.13 0.75 20.62
N PRO A 439 -22.11 1.22 19.87
CA PRO A 439 -20.84 1.66 20.44
C PRO A 439 -21.03 2.67 21.59
N LYS A 440 -20.14 2.64 22.58
CA LYS A 440 -20.32 3.38 23.84
C LYS A 440 -20.46 4.90 23.68
N LEU A 441 -19.79 5.50 22.69
CA LEU A 441 -19.93 6.93 22.40
C LEU A 441 -21.26 7.21 21.71
N HIS A 442 -21.60 6.38 20.73
CA HIS A 442 -22.76 6.56 19.87
C HIS A 442 -24.08 6.34 20.62
N VAL A 443 -24.12 5.42 21.58
CA VAL A 443 -25.34 5.07 22.32
C VAL A 443 -25.99 6.26 23.04
N PHE A 444 -25.20 7.25 23.47
CA PHE A 444 -25.70 8.47 24.11
C PHE A 444 -26.47 9.39 23.17
N SER A 445 -26.32 9.23 21.85
CA SER A 445 -27.04 9.99 20.83
C SER A 445 -28.38 9.35 20.44
N HIS A 446 -28.74 8.23 21.06
CA HIS A 446 -30.00 7.55 20.80
C HIS A 446 -31.05 7.83 21.87
N ASN A 447 -32.31 7.87 21.44
CA ASN A 447 -33.45 8.05 22.33
C ASN A 447 -33.69 6.80 23.20
N PRO A 448 -34.20 6.93 24.44
CA PRO A 448 -34.67 5.80 25.22
C PRO A 448 -35.66 4.91 24.43
N PRO A 449 -35.60 3.58 24.57
CA PRO A 449 -34.77 2.81 25.51
C PRO A 449 -33.37 2.43 24.97
N CYS A 450 -32.96 2.95 23.81
CA CYS A 450 -31.70 2.57 23.14
C CYS A 450 -30.46 2.62 24.09
N PRO A 451 -30.26 3.63 24.99
CA PRO A 451 -29.16 3.67 25.97
C PRO A 451 -29.14 2.58 27.05
N THR A 452 -30.24 1.84 27.22
CA THR A 452 -30.31 0.71 28.15
C THR A 452 -30.23 -0.60 27.38
N ASP A 453 -31.09 -0.79 26.38
CA ASP A 453 -31.27 -2.07 25.69
C ASP A 453 -30.09 -2.46 24.80
N PHE A 454 -29.36 -1.48 24.25
CA PHE A 454 -28.24 -1.72 23.34
C PHE A 454 -26.88 -1.37 23.96
N SER A 455 -26.82 -1.13 25.26
CA SER A 455 -25.60 -0.72 25.95
C SER A 455 -24.66 -1.89 26.21
N LEU A 456 -23.42 -1.75 25.75
CA LEU A 456 -22.33 -2.66 26.08
C LEU A 456 -22.07 -2.79 27.59
N ASN A 457 -22.44 -1.79 28.41
CA ASN A 457 -22.23 -1.85 29.85
C ASN A 457 -23.19 -2.82 30.56
N TYR A 458 -24.34 -3.11 29.95
CA TYR A 458 -25.35 -4.01 30.50
C TYR A 458 -25.35 -5.38 29.85
N LEU A 459 -24.50 -5.63 28.84
CA LEU A 459 -24.38 -6.94 28.19
C LEU A 459 -23.42 -7.85 28.98
N PRO A 460 -23.91 -8.95 29.58
CA PRO A 460 -23.05 -9.92 30.27
C PRO A 460 -21.98 -10.47 29.34
N GLY A 461 -20.75 -10.59 29.83
CA GLY A 461 -19.62 -11.09 29.04
C GLY A 461 -18.96 -10.08 28.09
N ALA A 462 -19.51 -8.87 27.93
CA ALA A 462 -18.91 -7.83 27.09
C ALA A 462 -17.59 -7.27 27.64
N GLY A 463 -17.41 -7.35 28.97
CA GLY A 463 -16.24 -6.82 29.68
C GLY A 463 -16.10 -5.31 29.49
N ARG A 464 -14.87 -4.84 29.27
CA ARG A 464 -14.56 -3.41 29.03
C ARG A 464 -14.53 -3.02 27.53
N THR A 465 -15.13 -3.83 26.66
CA THR A 465 -15.20 -3.54 25.21
C THR A 465 -15.96 -2.23 24.97
N ASP A 466 -15.44 -1.34 24.12
CA ASP A 466 -16.05 -0.05 23.79
C ASP A 466 -16.94 -0.08 22.54
N GLY A 467 -16.68 -0.99 21.60
CA GLY A 467 -17.39 -1.07 20.31
C GLY A 467 -16.90 -0.05 19.27
N GLU A 468 -15.95 0.83 19.63
CA GLU A 468 -15.45 1.98 18.85
C GLU A 468 -14.24 1.62 17.96
N GLY A 469 -13.95 0.33 17.81
CA GLY A 469 -12.79 -0.14 17.06
C GLY A 469 -12.81 0.34 15.60
N ILE A 470 -13.99 0.41 15.00
CA ILE A 470 -14.17 0.74 13.59
C ILE A 470 -13.88 2.21 13.27
N GLU A 471 -14.18 3.14 14.17
CA GLU A 471 -13.83 4.56 14.03
C GLU A 471 -12.31 4.77 13.93
N ARG A 472 -11.54 3.99 14.68
CA ARG A 472 -10.07 4.04 14.62
C ARG A 472 -9.54 3.50 13.28
N VAL A 473 -10.23 2.50 12.72
CA VAL A 473 -9.94 1.99 11.36
C VAL A 473 -10.26 3.05 10.31
N HIS A 474 -11.37 3.78 10.47
CA HIS A 474 -11.74 4.90 9.60
C HIS A 474 -10.75 6.05 9.70
N ALA A 475 -10.30 6.41 10.90
CA ALA A 475 -9.28 7.42 11.12
C ALA A 475 -7.96 7.08 10.39
N MET A 476 -7.50 5.83 10.50
CA MET A 476 -6.29 5.37 9.79
C MET A 476 -6.44 5.39 8.27
N THR A 477 -7.61 5.02 7.76
CA THR A 477 -7.88 4.98 6.31
C THR A 477 -8.12 6.39 5.74
N GLY A 478 -8.56 7.34 6.56
CA GLY A 478 -8.97 8.69 6.17
C GLY A 478 -8.00 9.47 5.27
N PRO A 479 -6.68 9.49 5.54
CA PRO A 479 -5.71 10.18 4.68
C PRO A 479 -5.58 9.59 3.28
N VAL A 480 -5.90 8.30 3.10
CA VAL A 480 -5.81 7.61 1.79
C VAL A 480 -7.03 7.89 0.90
N CYS A 481 -8.11 8.41 1.48
CA CYS A 481 -9.34 8.70 0.75
C CYS A 481 -9.11 9.69 -0.40
N ALA A 482 -8.23 10.68 -0.24
CA ALA A 482 -7.97 11.67 -1.28
C ALA A 482 -7.38 11.05 -2.56
N SER A 483 -6.38 10.17 -2.41
CA SER A 483 -5.72 9.53 -3.54
C SER A 483 -6.58 8.43 -4.18
N THR A 484 -7.29 7.64 -3.37
CA THR A 484 -8.15 6.55 -3.86
C THR A 484 -9.43 7.02 -4.54
N LYS A 485 -9.87 8.26 -4.26
CA LYS A 485 -11.09 8.85 -4.86
C LYS A 485 -11.02 8.99 -6.38
N GLN A 486 -9.84 9.22 -6.93
CA GLN A 486 -9.57 9.37 -8.36
C GLN A 486 -9.16 8.07 -9.06
N MET A 487 -9.00 6.97 -8.31
CA MET A 487 -8.59 5.70 -8.89
C MET A 487 -9.75 5.02 -9.61
N GLY A 488 -9.44 4.24 -10.65
CA GLY A 488 -10.41 3.32 -11.22
C GLY A 488 -10.79 2.20 -10.23
N PRO A 489 -11.83 1.40 -10.54
CA PRO A 489 -12.38 0.43 -9.60
C PRO A 489 -11.37 -0.64 -9.18
N GLY A 490 -10.68 -1.26 -10.16
CA GLY A 490 -9.70 -2.30 -9.91
C GLY A 490 -8.50 -1.80 -9.12
N TYR A 491 -7.97 -0.62 -9.47
CA TYR A 491 -6.82 -0.06 -8.77
C TYR A 491 -7.18 0.35 -7.33
N ARG A 492 -8.34 1.01 -7.13
CA ARG A 492 -8.81 1.40 -5.78
C ARG A 492 -8.89 0.21 -4.84
N HIS A 493 -9.44 -0.92 -5.29
CA HIS A 493 -9.54 -2.12 -4.45
C HIS A 493 -8.17 -2.63 -4.02
N ASN A 494 -7.21 -2.78 -4.95
CA ASN A 494 -5.87 -3.27 -4.58
C ASN A 494 -5.14 -2.27 -3.65
N ALA A 495 -5.30 -0.96 -3.87
CA ALA A 495 -4.69 0.07 -3.04
C ALA A 495 -5.23 0.04 -1.60
N LEU A 496 -6.56 -0.09 -1.44
CA LEU A 496 -7.18 -0.17 -0.12
C LEU A 496 -6.89 -1.51 0.57
N ASP A 497 -6.92 -2.63 -0.14
CA ASP A 497 -6.49 -3.94 0.41
C ASP A 497 -5.04 -3.88 0.91
N ALA A 498 -4.12 -3.24 0.17
CA ALA A 498 -2.74 -3.07 0.62
C ALA A 498 -2.64 -2.28 1.93
N GLN A 499 -3.43 -1.22 2.07
CA GLN A 499 -3.47 -0.37 3.28
C GLN A 499 -4.00 -1.13 4.49
N TRP A 500 -5.11 -1.86 4.32
CA TRP A 500 -5.70 -2.65 5.40
C TRP A 500 -4.87 -3.86 5.76
N LEU A 501 -4.22 -4.51 4.79
CA LEU A 501 -3.30 -5.61 5.05
C LEU A 501 -2.07 -5.14 5.84
N PHE A 502 -1.52 -3.96 5.50
CA PHE A 502 -0.44 -3.35 6.24
C PHE A 502 -0.86 -3.01 7.67
N TRP A 503 -2.02 -2.38 7.84
CA TRP A 503 -2.59 -2.10 9.16
C TRP A 503 -2.76 -3.37 9.98
N ASN A 504 -3.43 -4.39 9.44
CA ASN A 504 -3.62 -5.66 10.12
C ASN A 504 -2.28 -6.29 10.53
N TRP A 505 -1.26 -6.21 9.67
CA TRP A 505 0.06 -6.71 10.00
C TRP A 505 0.72 -5.96 11.15
N GLN A 506 0.69 -4.63 11.15
CA GLN A 506 1.22 -3.82 12.24
C GLN A 506 0.51 -4.15 13.57
N LYS A 507 -0.81 -4.35 13.54
CA LYS A 507 -1.57 -4.77 14.73
C LYS A 507 -1.14 -6.15 15.22
N VAL A 508 -0.99 -7.13 14.32
CA VAL A 508 -0.54 -8.49 14.69
C VAL A 508 0.87 -8.47 15.29
N VAL A 509 1.80 -7.74 14.69
CA VAL A 509 3.17 -7.60 15.24
C VAL A 509 3.14 -6.93 16.62
N GLY A 510 2.35 -5.87 16.79
CA GLY A 510 2.21 -5.16 18.06
C GLY A 510 1.56 -5.98 19.19
N MET A 511 0.74 -6.99 18.87
CA MET A 511 0.14 -7.87 19.89
C MET A 511 1.19 -8.63 20.70
N GLY A 512 2.32 -9.02 20.09
CA GLY A 512 3.40 -9.74 20.80
C GLY A 512 4.03 -8.90 21.92
N GLU A 513 4.20 -7.60 21.68
CA GLU A 513 4.72 -6.65 22.68
C GLU A 513 3.69 -6.40 23.79
N CYS A 514 2.40 -6.27 23.44
CA CYS A 514 1.29 -6.12 24.40
C CYS A 514 1.20 -7.35 25.35
N ASN A 515 1.43 -8.58 24.84
CA ASN A 515 1.38 -9.81 25.65
C ASN A 515 2.59 -10.00 26.58
N SER A 516 3.76 -9.49 26.22
CA SER A 516 4.98 -9.57 27.03
C SER A 516 5.10 -8.46 28.07
N ARG A 517 4.43 -7.31 27.87
CA ARG A 517 4.48 -6.15 28.79
C ARG A 517 3.31 -6.04 29.76
N GLY A 518 2.43 -7.05 29.83
CA GLY A 518 1.32 -7.09 30.79
C GLY A 518 0.36 -5.89 30.66
N HIS A 519 -0.61 -5.95 29.74
CA HIS A 519 -1.88 -5.19 29.75
C HIS A 519 -1.83 -3.68 30.12
N GLY A 520 -0.70 -3.00 29.94
CA GLY A 520 -0.54 -1.58 30.32
C GLY A 520 -0.83 -0.57 29.21
N ASN A 521 -1.04 -1.01 27.97
CA ASN A 521 -1.29 -0.10 26.84
C ASN A 521 -2.64 -0.39 26.15
N ALA A 522 -3.64 0.42 26.49
CA ALA A 522 -5.00 0.39 25.94
C ALA A 522 -5.10 0.85 24.46
N ASN A 523 -3.97 0.96 23.75
CA ASN A 523 -3.91 1.36 22.34
C ASN A 523 -3.50 0.21 21.38
N CYS A 524 -3.58 -1.04 21.86
CA CYS A 524 -3.86 -2.20 21.02
C CYS A 524 -5.38 -2.15 20.66
#